data_AF-A0ABD0T064-F1
#
_entry.id   AF-A0ABD0T064-F1
#
_cell.length_a   1.000
_cell.length_b   1.000
_cell.length_c   1.000
_cell.angle_alpha   90.00
_cell.angle_beta   90.00
_cell.angle_gamma   90.00
#
_symmetry.space_group_name_H-M   'P 1'
#
loop_
_entity.id
_entity.type
_entity.pdbx_description
1 polymer ?
#
loop_
_entity_poly.entity_id
_entity_poly.type
_entity_poly.pdbx_seq_one_letter_code
_entity_poly.pdbx_strand_id
1 'polypeptide(L)'
;MQTLPSLASIEYIKNITMNHDDVKYPALEDLTGAAQALTRLQETYHLDVHELSEGVLNGVVYSTPMTAGDCYELGRALYNEKDYKNALAWMTEALRKYREEKEPYHFSEIDVLEYISFSHYLLGDVRTALEWTKKLLVLDPKHPRAPGNIPHYQKTIAEEEARKLKRLRGELGDEPAEEKQTISEELSEYHKERKSYEILCRGEMDIPTEIAKRLHCRYLTENHPFLRLAPIKMEYMYLNPDVVIFHDVMSDDEIHFIQEAAKPRFKRAVVHDPKTGELVPAHYRISKSAWLRDEESEVIARVSQRVADMTGLSMDTAEDLQVVNYGIGGHYEPHYDFARVSVKSRQENAFKKFSGNRIATVLFYMSDVAQGGATVFTKLGLSLFPIKGAAAFWLNLHPSGEGDLATRHAACPVLRGSKWVSNKWLHQGGQEFLKPCDLEYQDEGIVRKIPKPVPKTFR
;
A
#
# COMPACT_ATOMS: atom_id res chain seq x y z
N MET A 1 3.07 38.30 -9.79
CA MET A 1 1.79 38.41 -10.53
C MET A 1 1.03 37.13 -10.30
N GLN A 2 0.18 37.09 -9.27
CA GLN A 2 -0.77 36.00 -9.09
C GLN A 2 -1.78 36.06 -10.23
N THR A 3 -2.00 34.93 -10.89
CA THR A 3 -3.29 34.69 -11.53
C THR A 3 -4.29 34.46 -10.42
N LEU A 4 -4.97 35.54 -9.99
CA LEU A 4 -6.27 35.43 -9.35
C LEU A 4 -7.09 34.42 -10.17
N PRO A 5 -7.85 33.49 -9.55
CA PRO A 5 -8.82 32.71 -10.31
C PRO A 5 -9.68 33.73 -11.05
N SER A 6 -9.69 33.64 -12.38
CA SER A 6 -10.46 34.57 -13.20
C SER A 6 -11.90 34.59 -12.68
N LEU A 7 -12.60 35.72 -12.78
CA LEU A 7 -14.03 35.77 -12.47
C LEU A 7 -14.80 34.63 -13.14
N ALA A 8 -14.36 34.22 -14.34
CA ALA A 8 -14.87 33.06 -15.07
C ALA A 8 -14.63 31.71 -14.36
N SER A 9 -13.53 31.53 -13.60
CA SER A 9 -13.25 30.31 -12.82
C SER A 9 -14.22 30.15 -11.65
N ILE A 10 -14.49 31.25 -10.93
CA ILE A 10 -15.40 31.27 -9.79
C ILE A 10 -16.85 31.16 -10.26
N GLU A 11 -17.20 31.84 -11.36
CA GLU A 11 -18.50 31.66 -12.02
C GLU A 11 -18.65 30.23 -12.55
N TYR A 12 -17.61 29.63 -13.15
CA TYR A 12 -17.65 28.25 -13.62
C TYR A 12 -17.89 27.25 -12.49
N ILE A 13 -17.18 27.38 -11.35
CA ILE A 13 -17.40 26.54 -10.18
C ILE A 13 -18.81 26.74 -9.62
N LYS A 14 -19.28 27.99 -9.48
CA LYS A 14 -20.66 28.27 -9.04
C LYS A 14 -21.70 27.71 -10.01
N ASN A 15 -21.47 27.83 -11.31
CA ASN A 15 -22.37 27.35 -12.35
C ASN A 15 -22.42 25.81 -12.39
N ILE A 16 -21.29 25.14 -12.15
CA ILE A 16 -21.25 23.67 -11.93
C ILE A 16 -22.02 23.30 -10.65
N THR A 17 -21.81 24.03 -9.56
CA THR A 17 -22.46 23.76 -8.26
C THR A 17 -23.98 23.94 -8.34
N MET A 18 -24.47 24.84 -9.19
CA MET A 18 -25.89 25.16 -9.34
C MET A 18 -26.61 24.35 -10.43
N ASN A 19 -25.91 23.87 -11.48
CA ASN A 19 -26.56 23.24 -12.64
C ASN A 19 -26.30 21.73 -12.80
N HIS A 20 -25.56 21.10 -11.89
CA HIS A 20 -25.26 19.66 -11.95
C HIS A 20 -25.74 18.95 -10.69
N ASP A 21 -27.04 18.59 -10.65
CA ASP A 21 -27.61 17.73 -9.61
C ASP A 21 -27.03 16.30 -9.65
N ASP A 22 -26.44 15.89 -10.78
CA ASP A 22 -25.84 14.57 -10.98
C ASP A 22 -24.36 14.47 -10.55
N VAL A 23 -23.74 15.58 -10.12
CA VAL A 23 -22.32 15.60 -9.72
C VAL A 23 -22.19 15.47 -8.21
N LYS A 24 -21.59 14.36 -7.76
CA LYS A 24 -21.18 14.19 -6.36
C LYS A 24 -19.88 14.95 -6.11
N TYR A 25 -19.96 15.99 -5.28
CA TYR A 25 -18.79 16.74 -4.82
C TYR A 25 -18.03 15.99 -3.72
N PRO A 26 -16.71 16.22 -3.59
CA PRO A 26 -15.94 15.68 -2.48
C PRO A 26 -16.52 16.09 -1.13
N ALA A 27 -16.62 15.13 -0.21
CA ALA A 27 -17.04 15.32 1.16
C ALA A 27 -15.84 15.35 2.12
N LEU A 28 -16.10 15.61 3.40
CA LEU A 28 -15.06 15.56 4.44
C LEU A 28 -14.38 14.18 4.50
N GLU A 29 -15.13 13.10 4.25
CA GLU A 29 -14.58 11.74 4.16
C GLU A 29 -13.54 11.60 3.03
N ASP A 30 -13.74 12.27 1.90
CA ASP A 30 -12.78 12.25 0.79
C ASP A 30 -11.49 12.99 1.15
N LEU A 31 -11.59 14.13 1.85
CA LEU A 31 -10.43 14.86 2.36
C LEU A 31 -9.65 14.02 3.37
N THR A 32 -10.34 13.42 4.35
CA THR A 32 -9.71 12.53 5.34
C THR A 32 -9.04 11.33 4.67
N GLY A 33 -9.73 10.68 3.73
CA GLY A 33 -9.19 9.56 2.97
C GLY A 33 -7.97 9.94 2.12
N ALA A 34 -7.98 11.13 1.52
CA ALA A 34 -6.85 11.66 0.77
C ALA A 34 -5.65 11.96 1.70
N ALA A 35 -5.89 12.57 2.85
CA ALA A 35 -4.84 12.86 3.84
C ALA A 35 -4.19 11.56 4.37
N GLN A 36 -4.98 10.55 4.73
CA GLN A 36 -4.47 9.24 5.15
C GLN A 36 -3.71 8.52 4.02
N ALA A 37 -4.18 8.63 2.77
CA ALA A 37 -3.49 8.06 1.63
C ALA A 37 -2.14 8.75 1.38
N LEU A 38 -2.08 10.08 1.54
CA LEU A 38 -0.85 10.85 1.45
C LEU A 38 0.14 10.46 2.55
N THR A 39 -0.30 10.35 3.80
CA THR A 39 0.53 9.82 4.89
C THR A 39 1.12 8.45 4.54
N ARG A 40 0.31 7.53 4.01
CA ARG A 40 0.79 6.21 3.61
C ARG A 40 1.90 6.30 2.55
N LEU A 41 1.75 7.20 1.58
CA LEU A 41 2.77 7.45 0.56
C LEU A 41 4.04 8.03 1.18
N GLN A 42 3.91 9.01 2.08
CA GLN A 42 5.01 9.62 2.81
C GLN A 42 5.80 8.59 3.61
N GLU A 43 5.12 7.74 4.38
CA GLU A 43 5.76 6.69 5.17
C GLU A 43 6.41 5.62 4.29
N THR A 44 5.71 5.15 3.27
CA THR A 44 6.21 4.07 2.40
C THR A 44 7.44 4.52 1.62
N TYR A 45 7.41 5.73 1.06
CA TYR A 45 8.44 6.23 0.14
C TYR A 45 9.41 7.23 0.77
N HIS A 46 9.31 7.48 2.09
CA HIS A 46 10.09 8.49 2.80
C HIS A 46 10.03 9.88 2.14
N LEU A 47 8.84 10.29 1.72
CA LEU A 47 8.65 11.57 1.04
C LEU A 47 8.69 12.70 2.05
N ASP A 48 9.49 13.72 1.74
CA ASP A 48 9.58 14.92 2.54
C ASP A 48 8.35 15.82 2.33
N VAL A 49 7.83 16.38 3.42
CA VAL A 49 6.62 17.23 3.40
C VAL A 49 6.87 18.51 2.61
N HIS A 50 8.06 19.09 2.75
CA HIS A 50 8.40 20.33 2.04
C HIS A 50 8.49 20.05 0.53
N GLU A 51 9.23 19.02 0.10
CA GLU A 51 9.28 18.63 -1.32
C GLU A 51 7.89 18.35 -1.90
N LEU A 52 7.06 17.59 -1.17
CA LEU A 52 5.68 17.33 -1.56
C LEU A 52 4.85 18.59 -1.74
N SER A 53 4.97 19.53 -0.80
CA SER A 53 4.26 20.80 -0.83
C SER A 53 4.72 21.70 -2.00
N GLU A 54 5.92 21.49 -2.52
CA GLU A 54 6.44 22.17 -3.71
C GLU A 54 6.13 21.41 -5.01
N GLY A 55 5.38 20.31 -4.94
CA GLY A 55 5.02 19.48 -6.10
C GLY A 55 6.17 18.62 -6.62
N VAL A 56 7.18 18.37 -5.79
CA VAL A 56 8.37 17.56 -6.10
C VAL A 56 8.19 16.14 -5.53
N LEU A 57 8.35 15.13 -6.39
CA LEU A 57 8.41 13.73 -5.96
C LEU A 57 9.68 13.07 -6.51
N ASN A 58 10.55 12.62 -5.60
CA ASN A 58 11.83 12.00 -5.95
C ASN A 58 12.67 12.86 -6.91
N GLY A 59 12.75 14.17 -6.63
CA GLY A 59 13.52 15.13 -7.43
C GLY A 59 12.88 15.55 -8.76
N VAL A 60 11.64 15.12 -9.06
CA VAL A 60 10.93 15.52 -10.29
C VAL A 60 9.70 16.37 -9.93
N VAL A 61 9.57 17.53 -10.59
CA VAL A 61 8.42 18.43 -10.44
C VAL A 61 7.25 17.87 -11.27
N TYR A 62 6.12 17.62 -10.62
CA TYR A 62 4.95 17.02 -11.26
C TYR A 62 3.67 17.85 -11.19
N SER A 63 3.55 18.71 -10.19
CA SER A 63 2.34 19.49 -9.97
C SER A 63 2.70 20.92 -9.61
N THR A 64 1.69 21.78 -9.58
CA THR A 64 1.79 23.09 -8.94
C THR A 64 2.04 22.91 -7.44
N PRO A 65 2.83 23.81 -6.82
CA PRO A 65 2.99 23.85 -5.37
C PRO A 65 1.63 23.99 -4.66
N MET A 66 1.53 23.34 -3.50
CA MET A 66 0.45 23.52 -2.54
C MET A 66 0.57 24.90 -1.89
N THR A 67 -0.57 25.53 -1.62
CA THR A 67 -0.66 26.77 -0.85
C THR A 67 -0.56 26.49 0.66
N ALA A 68 -0.35 27.55 1.46
CA ALA A 68 -0.46 27.41 2.92
C ALA A 68 -1.84 26.86 3.36
N GLY A 69 -2.90 27.20 2.63
CA GLY A 69 -4.25 26.69 2.88
C GLY A 69 -4.37 25.19 2.65
N ASP A 70 -3.82 24.68 1.55
CA ASP A 70 -3.84 23.24 1.28
C ASP A 70 -3.08 22.45 2.37
N CYS A 71 -1.91 22.93 2.78
CA CYS A 71 -1.13 22.33 3.86
C CYS A 71 -1.86 22.39 5.21
N TYR A 72 -2.54 23.50 5.52
CA TYR A 72 -3.31 23.66 6.74
C TYR A 72 -4.50 22.68 6.80
N GLU A 73 -5.24 22.53 5.71
CA GLU A 73 -6.36 21.59 5.60
C GLU A 73 -5.92 20.14 5.78
N LEU A 74 -4.79 19.74 5.15
CA LEU A 74 -4.19 18.42 5.36
C LEU A 74 -3.78 18.20 6.82
N GLY A 75 -3.08 19.16 7.41
CA GLY A 75 -2.66 19.09 8.81
C GLY A 75 -3.86 18.96 9.76
N ARG A 76 -4.95 19.67 9.49
CA ARG A 76 -6.17 19.64 10.30
C ARG A 76 -6.90 18.31 10.16
N ALA A 77 -7.01 17.78 8.94
CA ALA A 77 -7.61 16.47 8.70
C ALA A 77 -6.85 15.38 9.46
N LEU A 78 -5.52 15.35 9.37
CA LEU A 78 -4.67 14.39 10.09
C LEU A 78 -4.75 14.54 11.61
N TYR A 79 -4.82 15.78 12.10
CA TYR A 79 -4.97 16.06 13.52
C TYR A 79 -6.28 15.48 14.06
N ASN A 80 -7.39 15.62 13.32
CA ASN A 80 -8.68 15.06 13.71
C ASN A 80 -8.67 13.51 13.70
N GLU A 81 -7.90 12.91 12.82
CA GLU A 81 -7.61 11.47 12.79
C GLU A 81 -6.62 11.01 13.88
N LYS A 82 -6.16 11.94 14.74
CA LYS A 82 -5.19 11.71 15.82
C LYS A 82 -3.80 11.30 15.33
N ASP A 83 -3.50 11.51 14.06
CA ASP A 83 -2.17 11.37 13.49
C ASP A 83 -1.36 12.65 13.74
N TYR A 84 -1.06 12.91 15.01
CA TYR A 84 -0.42 14.15 15.44
C TYR A 84 0.99 14.31 14.88
N LYS A 85 1.67 13.21 14.56
CA LYS A 85 3.02 13.23 13.98
C LYS A 85 2.99 13.82 12.57
N ASN A 86 2.14 13.29 11.69
CA ASN A 86 2.05 13.81 10.32
C ASN A 86 1.31 15.16 10.28
N ALA A 87 0.32 15.37 11.15
CA ALA A 87 -0.34 16.67 11.31
C ALA A 87 0.67 17.78 11.66
N LEU A 88 1.58 17.53 12.61
CA LEU A 88 2.62 18.47 12.99
C LEU A 88 3.53 18.85 11.81
N ALA A 89 3.92 17.87 10.99
CA ALA A 89 4.78 18.12 9.83
C ALA A 89 4.08 19.01 8.79
N TRP A 90 2.82 18.72 8.46
CA TRP A 90 2.01 19.55 7.55
C TRP A 90 1.69 20.93 8.11
N MET A 91 1.42 21.05 9.42
CA MET A 91 1.19 22.34 10.07
C MET A 91 2.46 23.21 10.09
N THR A 92 3.63 22.60 10.26
CA THR A 92 4.91 23.30 10.18
C THR A 92 5.13 23.87 8.77
N GLU A 93 4.82 23.08 7.74
CA GLU A 93 4.91 23.53 6.35
C GLU A 93 3.87 24.60 6.01
N ALA A 94 2.64 24.47 6.52
CA ALA A 94 1.61 25.50 6.41
C ALA A 94 2.07 26.83 7.03
N LEU A 95 2.71 26.80 8.21
CA LEU A 95 3.24 28.00 8.86
C LEU A 95 4.34 28.66 8.03
N ARG A 96 5.24 27.87 7.44
CA ARG A 96 6.31 28.37 6.56
C ARG A 96 5.70 29.10 5.36
N LYS A 97 4.82 28.43 4.62
CA LYS A 97 4.15 28.99 3.44
C LYS A 97 3.29 30.20 3.78
N TYR A 98 2.54 30.18 4.89
CA TYR A 98 1.71 31.30 5.34
C TYR A 98 2.53 32.59 5.49
N ARG A 99 3.74 32.49 6.06
CA ARG A 99 4.64 33.64 6.25
C ARG A 99 5.27 34.15 4.94
N GLU A 100 5.43 33.27 3.95
CA GLU A 100 6.02 33.60 2.65
C GLU A 100 4.99 34.19 1.68
N GLU A 101 3.83 33.56 1.56
CA GLU A 101 2.79 33.88 0.58
C GLU A 101 2.09 35.20 0.90
N LYS A 102 1.94 35.55 2.19
CA LYS A 102 1.29 36.79 2.67
C LYS A 102 -0.10 37.04 2.06
N GLU A 103 -0.79 35.96 1.69
CA GLU A 103 -2.14 35.96 1.16
C GLU A 103 -3.19 35.93 2.27
N PRO A 104 -4.42 36.43 2.00
CA PRO A 104 -5.51 36.32 2.95
C PRO A 104 -6.03 34.87 3.01
N TYR A 105 -5.87 34.24 4.17
CA TYR A 105 -6.43 32.92 4.48
C TYR A 105 -7.60 33.03 5.45
N HIS A 106 -8.44 31.98 5.50
CA HIS A 106 -9.54 31.89 6.48
C HIS A 106 -9.05 31.51 7.90
N PHE A 107 -7.77 31.23 8.04
CA PHE A 107 -7.08 30.95 9.29
C PHE A 107 -5.94 31.95 9.47
N SER A 108 -5.52 32.12 10.71
CA SER A 108 -4.43 33.01 11.12
C SER A 108 -3.18 32.21 11.49
N GLU A 109 -2.05 32.92 11.60
CA GLU A 109 -0.80 32.34 12.13
C GLU A 109 -1.01 31.73 13.53
N ILE A 110 -1.87 32.34 14.36
CA ILE A 110 -2.18 31.84 15.71
C ILE A 110 -2.85 30.47 15.64
N ASP A 111 -3.79 30.27 14.71
CA ASP A 111 -4.49 28.99 14.54
C ASP A 111 -3.50 27.86 14.21
N VAL A 112 -2.52 28.12 13.34
CA VAL A 112 -1.48 27.13 13.00
C VAL A 112 -0.58 26.82 14.21
N LEU A 113 -0.18 27.85 14.96
CA LEU A 113 0.66 27.69 16.15
C LEU A 113 -0.05 26.89 17.25
N GLU A 114 -1.37 27.00 17.39
CA GLU A 114 -2.14 26.16 18.31
C GLU A 114 -2.02 24.68 17.96
N TYR A 115 -2.22 24.33 16.68
CA TYR A 115 -2.08 22.95 16.21
C TYR A 115 -0.66 22.40 16.41
N ILE A 116 0.37 23.19 16.10
CA ILE A 116 1.78 22.80 16.30
C ILE A 116 2.04 22.56 17.80
N SER A 117 1.70 23.54 18.64
CA SER A 117 1.97 23.49 20.07
C SER A 117 1.28 22.31 20.74
N PHE A 118 0.01 22.08 20.43
CA PHE A 118 -0.76 21.02 21.08
C PHE A 118 -0.43 19.64 20.50
N SER A 119 -0.08 19.53 19.21
CA SER A 119 0.46 18.29 18.63
C SER A 119 1.74 17.85 19.33
N HIS A 120 2.69 18.76 19.61
CA HIS A 120 3.89 18.43 20.40
C HIS A 120 3.54 17.88 21.79
N TYR A 121 2.57 18.50 22.48
CA TYR A 121 2.11 18.03 23.78
C TYR A 121 1.51 16.63 23.71
N LEU A 122 0.65 16.36 22.71
CA LEU A 122 0.02 15.06 22.50
C LEU A 122 1.01 13.96 22.12
N LEU A 123 2.13 14.32 21.51
CA LEU A 123 3.25 13.42 21.21
C LEU A 123 4.20 13.23 22.42
N GLY A 124 3.92 13.88 23.56
CA GLY A 124 4.75 13.80 24.77
C GLY A 124 5.96 14.74 24.78
N ASP A 125 6.14 15.57 23.75
CA ASP A 125 7.20 16.57 23.70
C ASP A 125 6.75 17.88 24.38
N VAL A 126 6.61 17.79 25.70
CA VAL A 126 6.07 18.89 26.54
C VAL A 126 6.98 20.13 26.52
N ARG A 127 8.29 19.94 26.35
CA ARG A 127 9.25 21.04 26.28
C ARG A 127 9.05 21.88 25.03
N THR A 128 8.98 21.25 23.86
CA THR A 128 8.74 21.97 22.60
C THR A 128 7.34 22.56 22.58
N ALA A 129 6.33 21.87 23.14
CA ALA A 129 4.99 22.42 23.31
C ALA A 129 4.99 23.74 24.11
N LEU A 130 5.75 23.81 25.21
CA LEU A 130 5.90 25.02 26.01
C LEU A 130 6.55 26.17 25.21
N GLU A 131 7.58 25.87 24.42
CA GLU A 131 8.24 26.87 23.57
C GLU A 131 7.29 27.45 22.53
N TRP A 132 6.51 26.61 21.85
CA TRP A 132 5.50 27.05 20.88
C TRP A 132 4.36 27.83 21.54
N THR A 133 3.88 27.39 22.72
CA THR A 133 2.86 28.14 23.47
C THR A 133 3.35 29.53 23.87
N LYS A 134 4.63 29.69 24.23
CA LYS A 134 5.23 31.00 24.51
C LYS A 134 5.29 31.87 23.25
N LYS A 135 5.69 31.32 22.10
CA LYS A 135 5.68 32.04 20.82
C LYS A 135 4.28 32.51 20.45
N LEU A 136 3.27 31.67 20.68
CA LEU A 136 1.87 32.01 20.47
C LEU A 136 1.44 33.19 21.34
N LEU A 137 1.78 33.22 22.63
CA LEU A 137 1.44 34.33 23.53
C LEU A 137 2.10 35.67 23.17
N VAL A 138 3.23 35.65 22.46
CA VAL A 138 3.84 36.88 21.93
C VAL A 138 2.93 37.52 20.87
N LEU A 139 2.24 36.70 20.07
CA LEU A 139 1.32 37.16 19.02
C LEU A 139 -0.09 37.45 19.56
N ASP A 140 -0.58 36.63 20.49
CA ASP A 140 -1.85 36.84 21.18
C ASP A 140 -1.70 36.73 22.71
N PRO A 141 -1.40 37.85 23.40
CA PRO A 141 -1.29 37.87 24.85
C PRO A 141 -2.59 37.54 25.59
N LYS A 142 -3.75 37.63 24.92
CA LYS A 142 -5.08 37.37 25.51
C LYS A 142 -5.62 36.00 25.13
N HIS A 143 -4.76 35.12 24.62
CA HIS A 143 -5.15 33.80 24.17
C HIS A 143 -5.88 33.01 25.28
N PRO A 144 -7.04 32.39 25.01
CA PRO A 144 -7.90 31.84 26.06
C PRO A 144 -7.30 30.64 26.80
N ARG A 145 -6.42 29.87 26.14
CA ARG A 145 -5.91 28.59 26.67
C ARG A 145 -4.43 28.63 27.08
N ALA A 146 -3.63 29.45 26.40
CA ALA A 146 -2.18 29.41 26.54
C ALA A 146 -1.67 29.79 27.94
N PRO A 147 -2.25 30.81 28.64
CA PRO A 147 -1.86 31.12 30.01
C PRO A 147 -2.10 29.96 31.00
N GLY A 148 -3.13 29.15 30.76
CA GLY A 148 -3.42 27.95 31.56
C GLY A 148 -2.52 26.76 31.23
N ASN A 149 -2.13 26.60 29.97
CA ASN A 149 -1.27 25.49 29.52
C ASN A 149 0.17 25.62 30.03
N ILE A 150 0.72 26.84 30.13
CA ILE A 150 2.12 27.05 30.52
C ILE A 150 2.45 26.46 31.91
N PRO A 151 1.71 26.80 33.00
CA PRO A 151 1.97 26.21 34.31
C PRO A 151 1.85 24.69 34.31
N HIS A 152 0.90 24.14 33.54
CA HIS A 152 0.72 22.70 33.40
C HIS A 152 1.96 22.04 32.77
N TYR A 153 2.45 22.56 31.64
CA TYR A 153 3.66 22.05 30.99
C TYR A 153 4.90 22.16 31.86
N GLN A 154 5.08 23.29 32.55
CA GLN A 154 6.20 23.48 33.47
C GLN A 154 6.18 22.47 34.62
N LYS A 155 4.99 22.18 35.17
CA LYS A 155 4.81 21.17 36.20
C LYS A 155 5.15 19.77 35.68
N THR A 156 4.64 19.38 34.52
CA THR A 156 4.93 18.06 33.92
C THR A 156 6.43 17.88 33.67
N ILE A 157 7.11 18.89 33.14
CA ILE A 157 8.58 18.85 32.93
C ILE A 157 9.32 18.66 34.26
N ALA A 158 8.94 19.38 35.31
CA ALA A 158 9.56 19.25 36.63
C ALA A 158 9.33 17.85 37.25
N GLU A 159 8.14 17.28 37.07
CA GLU A 159 7.81 15.92 37.54
C GLU A 159 8.61 14.85 36.79
N GLU A 160 8.76 14.98 35.47
CA GLU A 160 9.59 14.08 34.65
C GLU A 160 11.07 14.14 35.05
N GLU A 161 11.61 15.34 35.28
CA GLU A 161 12.98 15.53 35.74
C GLU A 161 13.21 14.93 37.13
N ALA A 162 12.28 15.14 38.06
CA ALA A 162 12.32 14.53 39.38
C ALA A 162 12.26 12.99 39.29
N ARG A 163 11.40 12.43 38.44
CA ARG A 163 11.30 10.98 38.21
C ARG A 163 12.59 10.42 37.62
N LYS A 164 13.19 11.11 36.64
CA LYS A 164 14.47 10.74 36.03
C LYS A 164 15.60 10.74 37.06
N LEU A 165 15.62 11.74 37.96
CA LEU A 165 16.61 11.83 39.03
C LEU A 165 16.45 10.70 40.06
N LYS A 166 15.22 10.36 40.45
CA LYS A 166 14.94 9.20 41.32
C LYS A 166 15.38 7.87 40.68
N ARG A 167 15.15 7.71 39.37
CA ARG A 167 15.61 6.53 38.62
C ARG A 167 17.13 6.41 38.60
N LEU A 168 17.84 7.52 38.34
CA LEU A 168 19.31 7.59 38.39
C LEU A 168 19.87 7.27 39.78
N ARG A 169 19.11 7.54 40.84
CA ARG A 169 19.47 7.23 42.23
C ARG A 169 19.11 5.81 42.67
N GLY A 170 18.49 5.00 41.80
CA GLY A 170 18.06 3.63 42.14
C GLY A 170 16.86 3.57 43.09
N GLU A 171 16.12 4.67 43.26
CA GLU A 171 14.98 4.79 44.18
C GLU A 171 13.65 4.29 43.58
N LEU A 172 13.67 3.86 42.31
CA LEU A 172 12.55 3.26 41.60
C LEU A 172 12.91 1.80 41.29
N GLY A 173 12.10 0.85 41.76
CA GLY A 173 12.26 -0.57 41.41
C GLY A 173 12.04 -0.82 39.91
N ASP A 174 12.60 -1.91 39.39
CA ASP A 174 12.36 -2.34 38.02
C ASP A 174 10.85 -2.60 37.82
N GLU A 175 10.27 -2.08 36.74
CA GLU A 175 8.85 -2.31 36.45
C GLU A 175 8.60 -3.82 36.19
N PRO A 176 7.55 -4.42 36.77
CA PRO A 176 7.22 -5.82 36.54
C PRO A 176 6.87 -6.05 35.06
N ALA A 177 7.55 -7.02 34.45
CA ALA A 177 7.52 -7.29 33.01
C ALA A 177 6.45 -8.31 32.55
N GLU A 178 5.50 -8.69 33.41
CA GLU A 178 4.85 -10.01 33.25
C GLU A 178 3.48 -10.07 32.53
N GLU A 179 2.90 -8.95 32.06
CA GLU A 179 1.60 -9.01 31.33
C GLU A 179 1.62 -8.46 29.89
N LYS A 180 2.77 -8.00 29.38
CA LYS A 180 2.87 -7.38 28.03
C LYS A 180 3.27 -8.33 26.90
N GLN A 181 3.66 -9.57 27.19
CA GLN A 181 4.47 -10.38 26.26
C GLN A 181 3.73 -10.77 24.98
N THR A 182 2.52 -11.35 25.05
CA THR A 182 1.81 -11.89 23.88
C THR A 182 1.31 -10.83 22.90
N ILE A 183 0.73 -9.72 23.40
CA ILE A 183 0.30 -8.60 22.55
C ILE A 183 1.53 -7.88 21.95
N SER A 184 2.63 -7.81 22.70
CA SER A 184 3.86 -7.17 22.20
C SER A 184 4.54 -7.96 21.08
N GLU A 185 4.43 -9.28 21.06
CA GLU A 185 5.06 -10.15 20.06
C GLU A 185 4.32 -10.07 18.71
N GLU A 186 2.99 -10.13 18.70
CA GLU A 186 2.18 -9.97 17.48
C GLU A 186 2.31 -8.56 16.90
N LEU A 187 2.28 -7.52 17.75
CA LEU A 187 2.58 -6.15 17.33
C LEU A 187 4.00 -6.03 16.77
N SER A 188 4.99 -6.67 17.42
CA SER A 188 6.38 -6.68 16.97
C SER A 188 6.53 -7.35 15.60
N GLU A 189 5.85 -8.47 15.35
CA GLU A 189 5.88 -9.13 14.05
C GLU A 189 5.18 -8.29 12.96
N TYR A 190 4.02 -7.71 13.25
CA TYR A 190 3.33 -6.79 12.34
C TYR A 190 4.23 -5.59 11.98
N HIS A 191 4.87 -4.96 12.97
CA HIS A 191 5.79 -3.85 12.73
C HIS A 191 7.02 -4.26 11.91
N LYS A 192 7.56 -5.47 12.13
CA LYS A 192 8.66 -6.02 11.31
C LYS A 192 8.23 -6.27 9.87
N GLU A 193 7.04 -6.85 9.66
CA GLU A 193 6.50 -7.07 8.31
C GLU A 193 6.23 -5.74 7.60
N ARG A 194 5.62 -4.76 8.28
CA ARG A 194 5.38 -3.43 7.73
C ARG A 194 6.68 -2.76 7.29
N LYS A 195 7.71 -2.80 8.13
CA LYS A 195 9.03 -2.24 7.78
C LYS A 195 9.65 -2.95 6.57
N SER A 196 9.57 -4.28 6.50
CA SER A 196 10.02 -5.04 5.33
C SER A 196 9.27 -4.64 4.07
N TYR A 197 7.94 -4.54 4.15
CA TYR A 197 7.07 -4.09 3.07
C TYR A 197 7.46 -2.70 2.56
N GLU A 198 7.65 -1.72 3.45
CA GLU A 198 8.03 -0.35 3.06
C GLU A 198 9.39 -0.31 2.35
N ILE A 199 10.41 -1.02 2.86
CA ILE A 199 11.75 -1.10 2.23
C ILE A 199 11.66 -1.76 0.84
N LEU A 200 10.85 -2.81 0.70
CA LEU A 200 10.61 -3.46 -0.59
C LEU A 200 9.90 -2.54 -1.59
N CYS A 201 8.91 -1.77 -1.13
CA CYS A 201 8.22 -0.81 -1.99
C CYS A 201 9.15 0.28 -2.53
N ARG A 202 10.20 0.65 -1.79
CA ARG A 202 11.26 1.56 -2.25
C ARG A 202 12.31 0.89 -3.13
N GLY A 203 12.25 -0.44 -3.29
CA GLY A 203 13.25 -1.21 -4.03
C GLY A 203 14.61 -1.19 -3.35
N GLU A 204 14.65 -1.05 -2.03
CA GLU A 204 15.88 -0.94 -1.22
C GLU A 204 16.42 -2.30 -0.75
N MET A 205 15.86 -3.40 -1.25
CA MET A 205 16.34 -4.76 -0.97
C MET A 205 16.92 -5.39 -2.23
N ASP A 206 18.02 -6.13 -2.05
CA ASP A 206 18.60 -7.03 -3.02
C ASP A 206 18.21 -8.49 -2.69
N ILE A 207 18.04 -9.27 -3.75
CA ILE A 207 17.90 -10.72 -3.65
C ILE A 207 19.23 -11.30 -3.13
N PRO A 208 19.20 -12.29 -2.22
CA PRO A 208 20.40 -12.96 -1.73
C PRO A 208 21.34 -13.44 -2.85
N THR A 209 22.64 -13.18 -2.71
CA THR A 209 23.67 -13.46 -3.74
C THR A 209 23.66 -14.92 -4.22
N GLU A 210 23.37 -15.87 -3.34
CA GLU A 210 23.28 -17.29 -3.65
C GLU A 210 22.12 -17.65 -4.60
N ILE A 211 21.04 -16.85 -4.58
CA ILE A 211 19.94 -16.94 -5.52
C ILE A 211 20.25 -16.12 -6.77
N ALA A 212 20.67 -14.86 -6.59
CA ALA A 212 20.91 -13.91 -7.69
C ALA A 212 21.86 -14.46 -8.76
N LYS A 213 22.93 -15.17 -8.38
CA LYS A 213 23.89 -15.78 -9.32
C LYS A 213 23.31 -16.90 -10.21
N ARG A 214 22.14 -17.44 -9.85
CA ARG A 214 21.48 -18.55 -10.55
C ARG A 214 20.27 -18.09 -11.37
N LEU A 215 19.83 -16.85 -11.19
CA LEU A 215 18.77 -16.27 -12.00
C LEU A 215 19.24 -16.15 -13.44
N HIS A 216 18.35 -16.44 -14.38
CA HIS A 216 18.63 -16.42 -15.79
C HIS A 216 17.35 -16.17 -16.59
N CYS A 217 17.51 -15.66 -17.80
CA CYS A 217 16.44 -15.54 -18.78
C CYS A 217 16.52 -16.70 -19.77
N ARG A 218 15.36 -17.15 -20.25
CA ARG A 218 15.26 -18.23 -21.23
C ARG A 218 14.02 -18.07 -22.11
N TYR A 219 14.05 -18.74 -23.26
CA TYR A 219 12.86 -18.95 -24.07
C TYR A 219 12.16 -20.23 -23.61
N LEU A 220 10.89 -20.13 -23.25
CA LEU A 220 10.03 -21.26 -22.89
C LEU A 220 9.47 -21.90 -24.17
N THR A 221 9.68 -23.21 -24.32
CA THR A 221 9.29 -23.96 -25.54
C THR A 221 8.61 -25.30 -25.23
N GLU A 222 8.64 -25.74 -23.97
CA GLU A 222 8.34 -27.11 -23.55
C GLU A 222 6.93 -27.32 -23.00
N ASN A 223 6.26 -26.27 -22.51
CA ASN A 223 4.95 -26.42 -21.84
C ASN A 223 3.80 -26.75 -22.81
N HIS A 224 3.91 -26.32 -24.07
CA HIS A 224 2.92 -26.61 -25.11
C HIS A 224 3.61 -26.72 -26.48
N PRO A 225 3.23 -27.66 -27.37
CA PRO A 225 3.90 -27.84 -28.66
C PRO A 225 3.96 -26.58 -29.54
N PHE A 226 2.96 -25.69 -29.42
CA PHE A 226 2.94 -24.39 -30.11
C PHE A 226 4.14 -23.51 -29.75
N LEU A 227 4.66 -23.60 -28.52
CA LEU A 227 5.76 -22.74 -28.07
C LEU A 227 7.10 -23.06 -28.73
N ARG A 228 7.20 -24.16 -29.48
CA ARG A 228 8.36 -24.40 -30.38
C ARG A 228 8.38 -23.44 -31.57
N LEU A 229 7.21 -22.92 -31.97
CA LEU A 229 7.05 -21.95 -33.06
C LEU A 229 7.00 -20.52 -32.54
N ALA A 230 6.40 -20.31 -31.37
CA ALA A 230 6.29 -19.00 -30.71
C ALA A 230 6.79 -19.09 -29.25
N PRO A 231 8.12 -19.12 -29.03
CA PRO A 231 8.67 -19.23 -27.68
C PRO A 231 8.34 -18.01 -26.82
N ILE A 232 8.03 -18.23 -25.54
CA ILE A 232 7.76 -17.14 -24.59
C ILE A 232 9.06 -16.72 -23.90
N LYS A 233 9.31 -15.40 -23.84
CA LYS A 233 10.42 -14.83 -23.08
C LYS A 233 10.13 -14.96 -21.59
N MET A 234 10.99 -15.66 -20.86
CA MET A 234 10.81 -15.96 -19.44
C MET A 234 12.06 -15.56 -18.65
N GLU A 235 11.87 -14.95 -17.50
CA GLU A 235 12.92 -14.53 -16.57
C GLU A 235 12.63 -15.04 -15.17
N TYR A 236 13.61 -15.69 -14.54
CA TYR A 236 13.52 -16.05 -13.13
C TYR A 236 13.85 -14.84 -12.26
N MET A 237 12.91 -14.47 -11.39
CA MET A 237 13.07 -13.42 -10.39
C MET A 237 13.43 -13.97 -9.01
N TYR A 238 13.10 -15.23 -8.74
CA TYR A 238 13.46 -15.93 -7.52
C TYR A 238 13.49 -17.44 -7.77
N LEU A 239 14.19 -18.18 -6.90
CA LEU A 239 14.25 -19.64 -6.92
C LEU A 239 13.89 -20.21 -5.55
N ASN A 240 13.05 -21.25 -5.52
CA ASN A 240 12.61 -21.93 -4.30
C ASN A 240 11.95 -21.01 -3.23
N PRO A 241 10.72 -20.53 -3.45
CA PRO A 241 9.83 -20.88 -4.56
C PRO A 241 10.17 -20.11 -5.83
N ASP A 242 9.84 -20.67 -6.98
CA ASP A 242 10.09 -19.99 -8.25
C ASP A 242 9.08 -18.85 -8.42
N VAL A 243 9.61 -17.65 -8.67
CA VAL A 243 8.83 -16.48 -9.09
C VAL A 243 9.41 -16.05 -10.42
N VAL A 244 8.57 -15.96 -11.45
CA VAL A 244 9.03 -15.72 -12.82
C VAL A 244 8.24 -14.61 -13.48
N ILE A 245 8.86 -13.91 -14.41
CA ILE A 245 8.21 -12.96 -15.31
C ILE A 245 8.18 -13.57 -16.71
N PHE A 246 6.99 -13.59 -17.31
CA PHE A 246 6.82 -13.77 -18.74
C PHE A 246 6.73 -12.39 -19.41
N HIS A 247 7.59 -12.13 -20.38
CA HIS A 247 7.66 -10.84 -21.08
C HIS A 247 6.86 -10.90 -22.39
N ASP A 248 6.27 -9.77 -22.76
CA ASP A 248 5.53 -9.58 -24.02
C ASP A 248 4.37 -10.58 -24.22
N VAL A 249 3.68 -10.97 -23.13
CA VAL A 249 2.61 -11.98 -23.15
C VAL A 249 1.21 -11.40 -23.25
N MET A 250 1.05 -10.07 -23.25
CA MET A 250 -0.22 -9.42 -23.52
C MET A 250 0.03 -8.19 -24.39
N SER A 251 -0.65 -8.13 -25.54
CA SER A 251 -0.46 -7.01 -26.47
C SER A 251 -1.19 -5.75 -26.02
N ASP A 252 -0.80 -4.60 -26.58
CA ASP A 252 -1.46 -3.33 -26.31
C ASP A 252 -2.95 -3.34 -26.69
N ASP A 253 -3.31 -4.01 -27.78
CA ASP A 253 -4.70 -4.15 -28.23
C ASP A 253 -5.54 -5.00 -27.26
N GLU A 254 -4.95 -6.10 -26.75
CA GLU A 254 -5.60 -6.96 -25.75
C GLU A 254 -5.77 -6.20 -24.44
N ILE A 255 -4.74 -5.48 -23.99
CA ILE A 255 -4.78 -4.61 -22.81
C ILE A 255 -5.90 -3.58 -22.96
N HIS A 256 -5.94 -2.85 -24.07
CA HIS A 256 -6.95 -1.82 -24.29
C HIS A 256 -8.36 -2.40 -24.27
N PHE A 257 -8.59 -3.52 -24.98
CA PHE A 257 -9.88 -4.20 -24.98
C PHE A 257 -10.33 -4.60 -23.57
N ILE A 258 -9.44 -5.24 -22.80
CA ILE A 258 -9.73 -5.69 -21.43
C ILE A 258 -10.03 -4.50 -20.50
N GLN A 259 -9.28 -3.41 -20.63
CA GLN A 259 -9.52 -2.19 -19.87
C GLN A 259 -10.90 -1.59 -20.18
N GLU A 260 -11.28 -1.45 -21.45
CA GLU A 260 -12.60 -0.93 -21.83
C GLU A 260 -13.74 -1.84 -21.37
N ALA A 261 -13.58 -3.17 -21.47
CA ALA A 261 -14.58 -4.13 -20.99
C ALA A 261 -14.76 -4.06 -19.45
N ALA A 262 -13.69 -3.77 -18.71
CA ALA A 262 -13.69 -3.70 -17.25
C ALA A 262 -14.25 -2.38 -16.69
N LYS A 263 -13.95 -1.24 -17.32
CA LYS A 263 -14.35 0.12 -16.87
C LYS A 263 -15.81 0.23 -16.40
N PRO A 264 -16.84 -0.20 -17.16
CA PRO A 264 -18.24 -0.05 -16.76
C PRO A 264 -18.63 -0.96 -15.58
N ARG A 265 -17.85 -2.00 -15.30
CA ARG A 265 -18.12 -2.99 -14.24
C ARG A 265 -17.39 -2.67 -12.93
N PHE A 266 -16.51 -1.67 -12.94
CA PHE A 266 -15.68 -1.38 -11.78
C PHE A 266 -16.50 -0.98 -10.57
N LYS A 267 -16.33 -1.77 -9.51
CA LYS A 267 -16.84 -1.47 -8.18
C LYS A 267 -15.64 -1.24 -7.24
N ARG A 268 -15.80 -0.32 -6.29
CA ARG A 268 -14.81 -0.15 -5.22
C ARG A 268 -14.73 -1.45 -4.42
N ALA A 269 -13.52 -1.91 -4.10
CA ALA A 269 -13.35 -3.07 -3.23
C ALA A 269 -13.96 -2.77 -1.85
N VAL A 270 -14.92 -3.59 -1.43
CA VAL A 270 -15.57 -3.54 -0.11
C VAL A 270 -15.30 -4.84 0.63
N VAL A 271 -15.24 -4.77 1.95
CA VAL A 271 -15.07 -5.91 2.85
C VAL A 271 -16.21 -5.94 3.83
N HIS A 272 -16.50 -7.13 4.35
CA HIS A 272 -17.48 -7.30 5.41
C HIS A 272 -16.86 -6.82 6.73
N ASP A 273 -17.48 -5.85 7.39
CA ASP A 273 -17.08 -5.41 8.72
C ASP A 273 -17.24 -6.59 9.70
N PRO A 274 -16.17 -6.99 10.42
CA PRO A 274 -16.22 -8.15 11.32
C PRO A 274 -17.17 -7.98 12.52
N LYS A 275 -17.52 -6.74 12.87
CA LYS A 275 -18.38 -6.39 14.01
C LYS A 275 -19.83 -6.14 13.60
N THR A 276 -20.05 -5.42 12.50
CA THR A 276 -21.40 -5.00 12.07
C THR A 276 -21.99 -5.89 10.98
N GLY A 277 -21.13 -6.59 10.25
CA GLY A 277 -21.55 -7.40 9.11
C GLY A 277 -21.91 -6.60 7.85
N GLU A 278 -21.62 -5.30 7.82
CA GLU A 278 -21.91 -4.45 6.66
C GLU A 278 -20.73 -4.40 5.69
N LEU A 279 -21.00 -4.10 4.41
CA LEU A 279 -19.95 -3.90 3.41
C LEU A 279 -19.32 -2.51 3.58
N VAL A 280 -18.13 -2.46 4.18
CA VAL A 280 -17.34 -1.23 4.38
C VAL A 280 -16.16 -1.16 3.40
N PRO A 281 -15.72 0.03 2.95
CA PRO A 281 -14.49 0.16 2.18
C PRO A 281 -13.29 -0.42 2.93
N ALA A 282 -12.50 -1.26 2.28
CA ALA A 282 -11.35 -1.89 2.91
C ALA A 282 -10.18 -0.90 3.03
N HIS A 283 -9.76 -0.54 4.25
CA HIS A 283 -8.56 0.29 4.44
C HIS A 283 -7.27 -0.42 3.97
N TYR A 284 -7.26 -1.76 3.99
CA TYR A 284 -6.12 -2.59 3.58
C TYR A 284 -6.05 -2.90 2.06
N ARG A 285 -7.12 -2.61 1.30
CA ARG A 285 -7.18 -2.80 -0.17
C ARG A 285 -7.93 -1.66 -0.83
N ILE A 286 -7.17 -0.72 -1.40
CA ILE A 286 -7.73 0.43 -2.11
C ILE A 286 -7.57 0.20 -3.61
N SER A 287 -8.59 -0.39 -4.22
CA SER A 287 -8.64 -0.68 -5.66
C SER A 287 -10.07 -0.73 -6.18
N LYS A 288 -10.22 -0.64 -7.50
CA LYS A 288 -11.45 -1.01 -8.21
C LYS A 288 -11.23 -2.33 -8.91
N SER A 289 -12.21 -3.23 -8.87
CA SER A 289 -12.12 -4.52 -9.56
C SER A 289 -13.36 -4.83 -10.40
N ALA A 290 -13.12 -5.62 -11.45
CA ALA A 290 -14.12 -6.18 -12.34
C ALA A 290 -13.71 -7.62 -12.68
N TRP A 291 -14.69 -8.45 -13.01
CA TRP A 291 -14.47 -9.83 -13.44
C TRP A 291 -15.00 -10.01 -14.85
N LEU A 292 -14.19 -10.63 -15.69
CA LEU A 292 -14.48 -10.89 -17.09
C LEU A 292 -14.37 -12.40 -17.34
N ARG A 293 -15.44 -12.98 -17.88
CA ARG A 293 -15.51 -14.41 -18.18
C ARG A 293 -14.90 -14.72 -19.53
N ASP A 294 -14.33 -15.91 -19.67
CA ASP A 294 -13.68 -16.35 -20.90
C ASP A 294 -14.70 -16.45 -22.06
N GLU A 295 -15.95 -16.84 -21.79
CA GLU A 295 -17.00 -16.98 -22.81
C GLU A 295 -17.54 -15.64 -23.33
N GLU A 296 -17.21 -14.52 -22.69
CA GLU A 296 -17.70 -13.20 -23.08
C GLU A 296 -16.94 -12.60 -24.26
N SER A 297 -15.71 -13.07 -24.54
CA SER A 297 -14.92 -12.57 -25.66
C SER A 297 -13.79 -13.53 -26.03
N GLU A 298 -13.60 -13.73 -27.34
CA GLU A 298 -12.44 -14.44 -27.88
C GLU A 298 -11.10 -13.83 -27.44
N VAL A 299 -11.05 -12.51 -27.19
CA VAL A 299 -9.84 -11.84 -26.69
C VAL A 299 -9.47 -12.39 -25.30
N ILE A 300 -10.47 -12.49 -24.41
CA ILE A 300 -10.28 -12.98 -23.04
C ILE A 300 -9.92 -14.46 -23.08
N ALA A 301 -10.66 -15.26 -23.86
CA ALA A 301 -10.37 -16.68 -24.04
C ALA A 301 -8.94 -16.93 -24.58
N ARG A 302 -8.45 -16.11 -25.52
CA ARG A 302 -7.06 -16.20 -26.02
C ARG A 302 -6.02 -15.91 -24.93
N VAL A 303 -6.28 -14.93 -24.07
CA VAL A 303 -5.41 -14.64 -22.92
C VAL A 303 -5.40 -15.83 -21.95
N SER A 304 -6.55 -16.41 -21.63
CA SER A 304 -6.65 -17.60 -20.78
C SER A 304 -5.95 -18.83 -21.40
N GLN A 305 -6.09 -19.06 -22.70
CA GLN A 305 -5.34 -20.11 -23.40
C GLN A 305 -3.83 -19.86 -23.32
N ARG A 306 -3.37 -18.62 -23.45
CA ARG A 306 -1.95 -18.28 -23.29
C ARG A 306 -1.44 -18.54 -21.88
N VAL A 307 -2.29 -18.36 -20.86
CA VAL A 307 -1.97 -18.76 -19.48
C VAL A 307 -1.73 -20.26 -19.40
N ALA A 308 -2.56 -21.09 -20.04
CA ALA A 308 -2.33 -22.54 -20.10
C ALA A 308 -0.99 -22.86 -20.76
N ASP A 309 -0.73 -22.29 -21.95
CA ASP A 309 0.48 -22.53 -22.71
C ASP A 309 1.74 -22.14 -21.93
N MET A 310 1.75 -20.99 -21.25
CA MET A 310 2.94 -20.49 -20.55
C MET A 310 3.18 -21.16 -19.19
N THR A 311 2.12 -21.61 -18.50
CA THR A 311 2.24 -22.24 -17.17
C THR A 311 2.29 -23.77 -17.22
N GLY A 312 1.78 -24.37 -18.30
CA GLY A 312 1.57 -25.81 -18.41
C GLY A 312 0.41 -26.34 -17.55
N LEU A 313 -0.47 -25.46 -17.05
CA LEU A 313 -1.61 -25.81 -16.20
C LEU A 313 -2.93 -25.73 -16.99
N SER A 314 -3.92 -26.54 -16.62
CA SER A 314 -5.26 -26.50 -17.22
C SER A 314 -6.05 -25.27 -16.76
N MET A 315 -6.87 -24.68 -17.64
CA MET A 315 -7.80 -23.59 -17.29
C MET A 315 -9.17 -24.09 -16.81
N ASP A 316 -9.44 -25.41 -16.82
CA ASP A 316 -10.79 -25.96 -16.58
C ASP A 316 -11.40 -25.52 -15.23
N THR A 317 -10.56 -25.31 -14.23
CA THR A 317 -10.96 -24.88 -12.88
C THR A 317 -10.44 -23.48 -12.54
N ALA A 318 -9.88 -22.76 -13.51
CA ALA A 318 -9.39 -21.40 -13.30
C ALA A 318 -10.55 -20.43 -13.04
N GLU A 319 -10.29 -19.41 -12.21
CA GLU A 319 -11.25 -18.35 -12.01
C GLU A 319 -11.36 -17.42 -13.23
N ASP A 320 -12.42 -16.62 -13.26
CA ASP A 320 -12.59 -15.54 -14.21
C ASP A 320 -11.42 -14.54 -14.14
N LEU A 321 -11.16 -13.86 -15.25
CA LEU A 321 -10.11 -12.86 -15.33
C LEU A 321 -10.48 -11.64 -14.46
N GLN A 322 -9.77 -11.45 -13.35
CA GLN A 322 -9.99 -10.30 -12.47
C GLN A 322 -9.15 -9.11 -12.94
N VAL A 323 -9.81 -8.06 -13.39
CA VAL A 323 -9.16 -6.78 -13.72
C VAL A 323 -9.17 -5.87 -12.50
N VAL A 324 -8.02 -5.28 -12.17
CA VAL A 324 -7.86 -4.38 -11.02
C VAL A 324 -7.18 -3.09 -11.43
N ASN A 325 -7.71 -1.97 -10.94
CA ASN A 325 -7.09 -0.65 -11.06
C ASN A 325 -6.75 -0.08 -9.69
N TYR A 326 -5.48 0.32 -9.53
CA TYR A 326 -4.98 1.10 -8.41
C TYR A 326 -4.66 2.51 -8.91
N GLY A 327 -5.37 3.51 -8.37
CA GLY A 327 -5.00 4.92 -8.50
C GLY A 327 -3.88 5.31 -7.53
N ILE A 328 -3.56 6.59 -7.46
CA ILE A 328 -2.58 7.14 -6.51
C ILE A 328 -2.95 6.72 -5.07
N GLY A 329 -1.98 6.23 -4.30
CA GLY A 329 -2.18 5.68 -2.94
C GLY A 329 -2.92 4.33 -2.89
N GLY A 330 -3.43 3.85 -4.03
CA GLY A 330 -4.04 2.54 -4.18
C GLY A 330 -3.02 1.44 -3.95
N HIS A 331 -3.35 0.48 -3.09
CA HIS A 331 -2.46 -0.58 -2.63
C HIS A 331 -3.26 -1.81 -2.20
N TYR A 332 -2.54 -2.90 -1.90
CA TYR A 332 -3.08 -4.07 -1.24
C TYR A 332 -2.05 -4.59 -0.24
N GLU A 333 -2.41 -4.60 1.04
CA GLU A 333 -1.56 -5.11 2.12
C GLU A 333 -1.11 -6.57 1.92
N PRO A 334 -0.02 -7.00 2.61
CA PRO A 334 0.48 -8.36 2.53
C PRO A 334 -0.57 -9.45 2.78
N HIS A 335 -0.76 -10.33 1.81
CA HIS A 335 -1.76 -11.39 1.81
C HIS A 335 -1.21 -12.67 1.16
N TYR A 336 -2.06 -13.71 1.17
CA TYR A 336 -1.89 -14.95 0.44
C TYR A 336 -3.05 -15.08 -0.53
N ASP A 337 -2.80 -15.67 -1.69
CA ASP A 337 -3.88 -15.97 -2.63
C ASP A 337 -4.61 -17.26 -2.28
N PHE A 338 -3.94 -18.22 -1.65
CA PHE A 338 -4.56 -19.44 -1.15
C PHE A 338 -5.36 -19.18 0.14
N ALA A 339 -6.42 -19.96 0.36
CA ALA A 339 -7.17 -19.92 1.61
C ALA A 339 -6.38 -20.60 2.73
N ARG A 340 -6.32 -19.97 3.90
CA ARG A 340 -5.75 -20.56 5.11
C ARG A 340 -6.85 -21.28 5.89
N VAL A 341 -6.62 -22.53 6.28
CA VAL A 341 -7.49 -23.24 7.22
C VAL A 341 -7.33 -22.58 8.59
N SER A 342 -8.33 -21.83 9.06
CA SER A 342 -8.30 -21.29 10.42
C SER A 342 -8.78 -22.37 11.40
N VAL A 343 -8.10 -22.48 12.55
CA VAL A 343 -8.49 -23.40 13.65
C VAL A 343 -9.91 -23.11 14.16
N LYS A 344 -10.41 -21.87 13.95
CA LYS A 344 -11.77 -21.45 14.31
C LYS A 344 -12.82 -21.77 13.23
N SER A 345 -12.41 -22.06 12.00
CA SER A 345 -13.29 -22.35 10.86
C SER A 345 -12.98 -23.74 10.30
N ARG A 346 -13.24 -24.79 11.09
CA ARG A 346 -13.22 -26.18 10.60
C ARG A 346 -14.27 -26.48 9.53
N GLN A 347 -15.12 -25.51 9.19
CA GLN A 347 -16.23 -25.66 8.26
C GLN A 347 -16.34 -24.40 7.38
N GLU A 348 -15.55 -24.36 6.31
CA GLU A 348 -15.95 -23.85 4.98
C GLU A 348 -14.73 -23.95 4.07
N ASN A 349 -14.71 -24.96 3.19
CA ASN A 349 -13.78 -24.97 2.06
C ASN A 349 -14.16 -23.77 1.17
N ALA A 350 -13.49 -22.63 1.33
CA ALA A 350 -13.78 -21.38 0.62
C ALA A 350 -13.87 -21.57 -0.92
N PHE A 351 -13.26 -22.63 -1.44
CA PHE A 351 -13.22 -22.98 -2.85
C PHE A 351 -13.94 -24.30 -3.21
N LYS A 352 -14.98 -24.69 -2.45
CA LYS A 352 -15.74 -25.93 -2.71
C LYS A 352 -16.28 -26.02 -4.16
N LYS A 353 -16.53 -24.87 -4.82
CA LYS A 353 -16.98 -24.80 -6.22
C LYS A 353 -15.86 -25.05 -7.25
N PHE A 354 -14.59 -24.86 -6.89
CA PHE A 354 -13.45 -24.90 -7.80
C PHE A 354 -12.53 -26.11 -7.57
N SER A 355 -13.04 -27.16 -6.92
CA SER A 355 -12.31 -28.41 -6.68
C SER A 355 -10.97 -28.24 -5.93
N GLY A 356 -10.85 -27.22 -5.06
CA GLY A 356 -9.73 -27.08 -4.13
C GLY A 356 -9.08 -25.70 -4.10
N ASN A 357 -7.93 -25.58 -3.44
CA ASN A 357 -7.27 -24.29 -3.20
C ASN A 357 -6.61 -23.72 -4.47
N ARG A 358 -6.27 -22.43 -4.46
CA ARG A 358 -5.56 -21.78 -5.58
C ARG A 358 -4.11 -22.26 -5.61
N ILE A 359 -3.76 -23.07 -6.61
CA ILE A 359 -2.40 -23.63 -6.79
C ILE A 359 -1.42 -22.61 -7.35
N ALA A 360 -1.90 -21.66 -8.16
CA ALA A 360 -1.04 -20.71 -8.84
C ALA A 360 -1.73 -19.36 -9.09
N THR A 361 -0.89 -18.33 -9.24
CA THR A 361 -1.32 -16.99 -9.63
C THR A 361 -0.55 -16.55 -10.85
N VAL A 362 -1.27 -16.01 -11.84
CA VAL A 362 -0.72 -15.20 -12.92
C VAL A 362 -1.22 -13.77 -12.76
N LEU A 363 -0.29 -12.82 -12.63
CA LEU A 363 -0.55 -11.40 -12.50
C LEU A 363 -0.01 -10.66 -13.73
N PHE A 364 -0.90 -10.28 -14.65
CA PHE A 364 -0.57 -9.43 -15.80
C PHE A 364 -0.42 -7.97 -15.39
N TYR A 365 0.61 -7.31 -15.89
CA TYR A 365 0.81 -5.87 -15.80
C TYR A 365 0.28 -5.20 -17.07
N MET A 366 -0.78 -4.42 -16.96
CA MET A 366 -1.47 -3.80 -18.09
C MET A 366 -1.16 -2.30 -18.24
N SER A 367 -0.19 -1.79 -17.47
CA SER A 367 0.26 -0.41 -17.52
C SER A 367 1.67 -0.29 -16.97
N ASP A 368 2.48 0.59 -17.55
CA ASP A 368 3.68 1.08 -16.88
C ASP A 368 3.28 2.04 -15.77
N VAL A 369 4.00 1.97 -14.64
CA VAL A 369 3.74 2.82 -13.48
C VAL A 369 4.95 3.73 -13.30
N ALA A 370 4.71 5.04 -13.36
CA ALA A 370 5.80 6.02 -13.35
C ALA A 370 6.63 5.95 -12.07
N GLN A 371 5.97 5.84 -10.90
CA GLN A 371 6.64 5.63 -9.61
C GLN A 371 5.75 4.81 -8.66
N GLY A 372 6.37 3.94 -7.87
CA GLY A 372 5.70 3.04 -6.93
C GLY A 372 4.97 1.88 -7.59
N GLY A 373 3.99 1.29 -6.91
CA GLY A 373 3.14 0.24 -7.49
C GLY A 373 3.80 -1.13 -7.67
N ALA A 374 4.98 -1.40 -7.09
CA ALA A 374 5.61 -2.71 -7.14
C ALA A 374 4.71 -3.82 -6.56
N THR A 375 4.86 -5.05 -7.05
CA THR A 375 4.38 -6.26 -6.38
C THR A 375 5.53 -6.82 -5.57
N VAL A 376 5.38 -6.93 -4.25
CA VAL A 376 6.48 -7.29 -3.35
C VAL A 376 6.17 -8.57 -2.59
N PHE A 377 7.17 -9.44 -2.42
CA PHE A 377 7.07 -10.66 -1.62
C PHE A 377 7.82 -10.47 -0.30
N THR A 378 7.07 -10.24 0.79
CA THR A 378 7.65 -9.77 2.06
C THR A 378 8.57 -10.79 2.72
N LYS A 379 8.33 -12.09 2.48
CA LYS A 379 9.16 -13.19 2.99
C LYS A 379 10.38 -13.47 2.11
N LEU A 380 10.27 -13.26 0.79
CA LEU A 380 11.38 -13.46 -0.16
C LEU A 380 12.34 -12.27 -0.23
N GLY A 381 11.90 -11.09 0.19
CA GLY A 381 12.65 -9.85 -0.04
C GLY A 381 12.71 -9.45 -1.51
N LEU A 382 11.71 -9.86 -2.29
CA LEU A 382 11.64 -9.65 -3.73
C LEU A 382 10.70 -8.49 -4.08
N SER A 383 11.10 -7.65 -5.03
CA SER A 383 10.27 -6.59 -5.58
C SER A 383 10.16 -6.73 -7.10
N LEU A 384 8.93 -6.78 -7.61
CA LEU A 384 8.62 -6.82 -9.03
C LEU A 384 7.98 -5.50 -9.44
N PHE A 385 8.70 -4.69 -10.22
CA PHE A 385 8.16 -3.44 -10.75
C PHE A 385 7.28 -3.72 -11.98
N PRO A 386 6.12 -3.07 -12.14
CA PRO A 386 5.23 -3.32 -13.26
C PRO A 386 5.89 -2.98 -14.60
N ILE A 387 5.81 -3.92 -15.55
CA ILE A 387 6.25 -3.75 -16.94
C ILE A 387 5.04 -4.05 -17.82
N LYS A 388 4.52 -3.07 -18.56
CA LYS A 388 3.33 -3.27 -19.39
C LYS A 388 3.52 -4.45 -20.35
N GLY A 389 2.50 -5.31 -20.44
CA GLY A 389 2.49 -6.50 -21.30
C GLY A 389 3.18 -7.73 -20.71
N ALA A 390 3.87 -7.60 -19.57
CA ALA A 390 4.47 -8.73 -18.86
C ALA A 390 3.50 -9.37 -17.85
N ALA A 391 3.78 -10.59 -17.42
CA ALA A 391 3.03 -11.28 -16.37
C ALA A 391 3.96 -11.92 -15.35
N ALA A 392 3.69 -11.72 -14.06
CA ALA A 392 4.32 -12.46 -12.98
C ALA A 392 3.59 -13.79 -12.74
N PHE A 393 4.34 -14.84 -12.45
CA PHE A 393 3.81 -16.17 -12.13
C PHE A 393 4.53 -16.78 -10.94
N TRP A 394 3.77 -17.39 -10.04
CA TRP A 394 4.27 -18.20 -8.93
C TRP A 394 3.24 -19.28 -8.55
N LEU A 395 3.74 -20.34 -7.91
CA LEU A 395 2.91 -21.35 -7.27
C LEU A 395 2.63 -20.93 -5.83
N ASN A 396 1.36 -21.00 -5.43
CA ASN A 396 0.87 -20.65 -4.09
C ASN A 396 0.95 -21.82 -3.10
N LEU A 397 1.07 -23.05 -3.61
CA LEU A 397 1.03 -24.27 -2.82
C LEU A 397 2.33 -25.07 -2.99
N HIS A 398 2.69 -25.80 -1.95
CA HIS A 398 3.64 -26.89 -2.00
C HIS A 398 3.08 -28.07 -2.83
N PRO A 399 3.94 -29.01 -3.30
CA PRO A 399 3.48 -30.25 -3.94
C PRO A 399 2.52 -31.07 -3.07
N SER A 400 2.56 -30.92 -1.74
CA SER A 400 1.59 -31.50 -0.82
C SER A 400 0.17 -30.93 -0.91
N GLY A 401 -0.01 -29.78 -1.56
CA GLY A 401 -1.24 -28.99 -1.55
C GLY A 401 -1.33 -27.99 -0.40
N GLU A 402 -0.37 -27.97 0.52
CA GLU A 402 -0.32 -26.96 1.58
C GLU A 402 0.08 -25.59 1.05
N GLY A 403 -0.42 -24.53 1.70
CA GLY A 403 -0.10 -23.16 1.33
C GLY A 403 1.35 -22.76 1.61
N ASP A 404 2.05 -22.26 0.60
CA ASP A 404 3.45 -21.85 0.71
C ASP A 404 3.56 -20.45 1.33
N LEU A 405 3.92 -20.39 2.61
CA LEU A 405 4.03 -19.13 3.36
C LEU A 405 5.10 -18.17 2.79
N ALA A 406 6.02 -18.66 1.96
CA ALA A 406 7.02 -17.84 1.28
C ALA A 406 6.40 -16.89 0.24
N THR A 407 5.21 -17.22 -0.27
CA THR A 407 4.50 -16.50 -1.33
C THR A 407 3.71 -15.29 -0.82
N ARG A 408 3.86 -14.94 0.47
CA ARG A 408 3.21 -13.76 1.06
C ARG A 408 3.61 -12.51 0.28
N HIS A 409 2.63 -11.87 -0.35
CA HIS A 409 2.88 -10.78 -1.27
C HIS A 409 1.89 -9.63 -1.09
N ALA A 410 2.25 -8.46 -1.63
CA ALA A 410 1.51 -7.23 -1.50
C ALA A 410 1.63 -6.38 -2.78
N ALA A 411 0.69 -5.46 -2.98
CA ALA A 411 0.80 -4.42 -3.98
C ALA A 411 1.16 -3.10 -3.28
N CYS A 412 2.35 -2.58 -3.55
CA CYS A 412 2.82 -1.30 -3.03
C CYS A 412 1.92 -0.15 -3.50
N PRO A 413 1.83 0.95 -2.73
CA PRO A 413 1.00 2.09 -3.10
C PRO A 413 1.51 2.72 -4.38
N VAL A 414 0.63 3.04 -5.32
CA VAL A 414 1.03 3.80 -6.52
C VAL A 414 1.38 5.22 -6.10
N LEU A 415 2.62 5.64 -6.35
CA LEU A 415 3.06 7.00 -6.06
C LEU A 415 2.70 7.96 -7.20
N ARG A 416 2.91 7.53 -8.45
CA ARG A 416 2.56 8.31 -9.64
C ARG A 416 2.09 7.42 -10.78
N GLY A 417 1.02 7.87 -11.45
CA GLY A 417 0.38 7.16 -12.55
C GLY A 417 -0.80 6.33 -12.07
N SER A 418 -1.10 5.24 -12.79
CA SER A 418 -2.16 4.31 -12.43
C SER A 418 -1.72 2.90 -12.77
N LYS A 419 -1.84 1.98 -11.80
CA LYS A 419 -1.49 0.57 -11.98
C LYS A 419 -2.74 -0.21 -12.39
N TRP A 420 -2.75 -0.69 -13.61
CA TRP A 420 -3.69 -1.69 -14.09
C TRP A 420 -3.03 -3.06 -14.08
N VAL A 421 -3.71 -4.02 -13.47
CA VAL A 421 -3.29 -5.42 -13.46
C VAL A 421 -4.47 -6.34 -13.70
N SER A 422 -4.17 -7.55 -14.12
CA SER A 422 -5.16 -8.61 -14.24
C SER A 422 -4.67 -9.89 -13.57
N ASN A 423 -5.47 -10.45 -12.65
CA ASN A 423 -5.21 -11.74 -12.03
C ASN A 423 -5.93 -12.85 -12.79
N LYS A 424 -5.24 -13.97 -13.00
CA LYS A 424 -5.84 -15.27 -13.32
C LYS A 424 -5.38 -16.25 -12.24
N TRP A 425 -6.33 -16.76 -11.46
CA TRP A 425 -6.06 -17.74 -10.42
C TRP A 425 -6.43 -19.13 -10.92
N LEU A 426 -5.55 -20.10 -10.65
CA LEU A 426 -5.74 -21.48 -11.05
C LEU A 426 -5.94 -22.33 -9.80
N HIS A 427 -6.87 -23.26 -9.85
CA HIS A 427 -7.15 -24.17 -8.74
C HIS A 427 -6.43 -25.51 -8.91
N GLN A 428 -6.20 -26.20 -7.80
CA GLN A 428 -5.53 -27.51 -7.79
C GLN A 428 -6.30 -28.61 -8.55
N GLY A 429 -7.64 -28.51 -8.61
CA GLY A 429 -8.46 -29.50 -9.29
C GLY A 429 -8.22 -29.49 -10.80
N GLY A 430 -8.07 -30.65 -11.41
CA GLY A 430 -7.73 -30.78 -12.83
C GLY A 430 -6.24 -30.63 -13.13
N GLN A 431 -5.39 -30.45 -12.11
CA GLN A 431 -3.94 -30.35 -12.25
C GLN A 431 -3.20 -31.61 -11.78
N GLU A 432 -3.90 -32.64 -11.32
CA GLU A 432 -3.35 -33.80 -10.61
C GLU A 432 -2.31 -34.56 -11.46
N PHE A 433 -2.51 -34.60 -12.77
CA PHE A 433 -1.59 -35.23 -13.72
C PHE A 433 -0.56 -34.27 -14.34
N LEU A 434 -0.78 -32.96 -14.20
CA LEU A 434 0.11 -31.92 -14.72
C LEU A 434 1.14 -31.47 -13.67
N LYS A 435 0.75 -31.53 -12.38
CA LYS A 435 1.54 -31.22 -11.20
C LYS A 435 1.33 -32.32 -10.15
N PRO A 436 1.96 -33.50 -10.33
CA PRO A 436 1.84 -34.57 -9.36
C PRO A 436 2.45 -34.16 -8.03
N CYS A 437 1.87 -34.67 -6.94
CA CYS A 437 2.46 -34.54 -5.61
C CYS A 437 3.82 -35.25 -5.54
N ASP A 438 4.65 -34.86 -4.57
CA ASP A 438 5.88 -35.58 -4.29
C ASP A 438 5.59 -37.00 -3.79
N LEU A 439 6.51 -37.94 -4.09
CA LEU A 439 6.41 -39.33 -3.63
C LEU A 439 6.68 -39.47 -2.13
N GLU A 440 7.34 -38.47 -1.53
CA GLU A 440 7.61 -38.42 -0.10
C GLU A 440 6.54 -37.58 0.59
N TYR A 441 6.04 -38.09 1.72
CA TYR A 441 5.11 -37.35 2.56
C TYR A 441 5.80 -36.09 3.08
N GLN A 442 5.16 -34.95 2.84
CA GLN A 442 5.57 -33.65 3.36
C GLN A 442 4.79 -33.37 4.64
N ASP A 443 5.51 -33.10 5.74
CA ASP A 443 4.90 -32.71 7.01
C ASP A 443 4.01 -31.46 6.87
N GLU A 444 2.94 -31.40 7.66
CA GLU A 444 2.08 -30.21 7.68
C GLU A 444 2.81 -28.99 8.27
N GLY A 445 2.61 -27.82 7.66
CA GLY A 445 3.20 -26.57 8.12
C GLY A 445 4.67 -26.41 7.76
N ILE A 446 5.15 -27.05 6.69
CA ILE A 446 6.51 -26.84 6.18
C ILE A 446 6.73 -25.36 5.87
N VAL A 447 7.79 -24.81 6.46
CA VAL A 447 8.28 -23.47 6.14
C VAL A 447 9.58 -23.61 5.36
N ARG A 448 9.62 -23.04 4.16
CA ARG A 448 10.86 -22.99 3.38
C ARG A 448 11.96 -22.31 4.18
N LYS A 449 13.17 -22.87 4.11
CA LYS A 449 14.38 -22.17 4.56
C LYS A 449 14.73 -21.13 3.50
N ILE A 450 14.21 -19.92 3.68
CA ILE A 450 14.44 -18.79 2.80
C ILE A 450 15.67 -18.03 3.30
N PRO A 451 16.64 -17.71 2.43
CA PRO A 451 17.77 -16.89 2.83
C PRO A 451 17.31 -15.49 3.24
N LYS A 452 18.01 -14.87 4.19
CA LYS A 452 17.62 -13.54 4.67
C LYS A 452 17.80 -12.51 3.55
N PRO A 453 16.78 -11.68 3.27
CA PRO A 453 16.89 -10.55 2.34
C PRO A 453 18.03 -9.59 2.72
N VAL A 454 18.70 -9.00 1.73
CA VAL A 454 19.87 -8.14 1.92
C VAL A 454 19.51 -6.69 1.60
N PRO A 455 19.62 -5.73 2.53
CA PRO A 455 19.40 -4.31 2.21
C PRO A 455 20.47 -3.78 1.23
N LYS A 456 20.06 -2.95 0.27
CA LYS A 456 20.97 -2.32 -0.72
C LYS A 456 22.02 -1.40 -0.11
N THR A 457 21.78 -0.89 1.11
CA THR A 457 22.69 -0.01 1.85
C THR A 457 23.99 -0.68 2.31
N PHE A 458 24.25 -1.94 1.90
CA PHE A 458 25.46 -2.71 2.19
C PHE A 458 26.41 -2.86 0.97
N ARG A 459 26.34 -1.98 -0.03
CA ARG A 459 27.29 -1.94 -1.15
C ARG A 459 28.11 -0.66 -1.21
#